data_AF-T2SA60-F1
#
_entry.id   AF-T2SA60-F1
#
_cell.length_a   1.000
_cell.length_b   1.000
_cell.length_c   1.000
_cell.angle_alpha   90.00
_cell.angle_beta   90.00
_cell.angle_gamma   90.00
#
_symmetry.space_group_name_H-M   'P 1'
#
loop_
_entity.id
_entity.type
_entity.pdbx_description
1 polymer ?
#
loop_
_entity_poly.entity_id
_entity_poly.type
_entity_poly.pdbx_seq_one_letter_code
_entity_poly.pdbx_strand_id
1 'polypeptide(L)'
;MDALSVSEINAQIKALLEATFLQVRVQGEVSNLTIHKASGHAYFSLKDSQSVIKCTLFRGNASKLKFALKEGQEVAVFGAISVYSPRGDYQINCFEIEPKDWGSLALALEQLKEKLRLKGYFDKKINYPNQVFLNEWQSSLLKIQPLGRICKRSLSNDGRCANWFVSIL
;
A
#
# COMPACT_ATOMS: atom_id res chain seq x y z
N MET A 1 -34.05 -31.28 -2.49
CA MET A 1 -32.64 -30.91 -2.70
C MET A 1 -32.07 -31.95 -3.62
N ASP A 2 -31.87 -31.60 -4.88
CA ASP A 2 -31.28 -32.51 -5.86
C ASP A 2 -29.78 -32.66 -5.61
N ALA A 3 -29.25 -33.86 -5.83
CA ALA A 3 -27.83 -34.13 -5.66
C ALA A 3 -27.04 -33.47 -6.79
N LEU A 4 -26.10 -32.59 -6.43
CA LEU A 4 -25.17 -31.98 -7.37
C LEU A 4 -23.95 -32.90 -7.59
N SER A 5 -23.45 -32.95 -8.81
CA SER A 5 -22.17 -33.59 -9.10
C SER A 5 -21.00 -32.78 -8.53
N VAL A 6 -19.88 -33.46 -8.28
CA VAL A 6 -18.64 -32.82 -7.80
C VAL A 6 -18.17 -31.72 -8.77
N SER A 7 -18.33 -31.96 -10.07
CA SER A 7 -17.98 -30.99 -11.12
C SER A 7 -18.85 -29.74 -11.07
N GLU A 8 -20.15 -29.88 -10.83
CA GLU A 8 -21.08 -28.75 -10.71
C GLU A 8 -20.76 -27.91 -9.47
N ILE A 9 -20.45 -28.53 -8.33
CA ILE A 9 -20.05 -27.81 -7.12
C ILE A 9 -18.76 -27.02 -7.37
N ASN A 10 -17.74 -27.65 -7.96
CA ASN A 10 -16.48 -26.95 -8.26
C ASN A 10 -16.68 -25.80 -9.26
N ALA A 11 -17.57 -25.96 -10.23
CA ALA A 11 -17.91 -24.90 -11.18
C ALA A 11 -18.62 -23.72 -10.50
N GLN A 12 -19.56 -23.99 -9.58
CA GLN A 12 -20.24 -22.96 -8.81
C GLN A 12 -19.28 -22.20 -7.89
N ILE A 13 -18.41 -22.91 -7.16
CA ILE A 13 -17.39 -22.29 -6.29
C ILE A 13 -16.45 -21.41 -7.12
N LYS A 14 -16.00 -21.91 -8.27
CA LYS A 14 -15.15 -21.14 -9.18
C LYS A 14 -15.84 -19.84 -9.61
N ALA A 15 -17.10 -19.91 -10.06
CA ALA A 15 -17.85 -18.75 -10.49
C ALA A 15 -18.03 -17.70 -9.38
N LEU A 16 -18.32 -18.13 -8.15
CA LEU A 16 -18.44 -17.24 -6.99
C LEU A 16 -17.12 -16.56 -6.64
N LEU A 17 -16.01 -17.30 -6.65
CA LEU A 17 -14.70 -16.75 -6.33
C LEU A 17 -14.22 -15.78 -7.42
N GLU A 18 -14.39 -16.12 -8.69
CA GLU A 18 -14.01 -15.25 -9.80
C GLU A 18 -14.86 -13.95 -9.83
N ALA A 19 -16.12 -14.02 -9.41
CA ALA A 19 -16.99 -12.85 -9.31
C ALA A 19 -16.71 -11.96 -8.09
N THR A 20 -16.19 -12.52 -6.99
CA THR A 20 -15.92 -11.78 -5.75
C THR A 20 -14.50 -11.22 -5.73
N PHE A 21 -13.52 -12.00 -6.20
CA PHE A 21 -12.09 -11.71 -6.07
C PHE A 21 -11.46 -11.47 -7.44
N LEU A 22 -11.89 -10.39 -8.11
CA LEU A 22 -11.35 -10.00 -9.41
C LEU A 22 -9.87 -9.61 -9.33
N GLN A 23 -9.50 -8.90 -8.27
CA GLN A 23 -8.14 -8.40 -8.04
C GLN A 23 -7.82 -8.52 -6.56
N VAL A 24 -6.73 -9.23 -6.25
CA VAL A 24 -6.22 -9.43 -4.91
C VAL A 24 -4.74 -9.13 -4.87
N ARG A 25 -4.29 -8.61 -3.72
CA ARG A 25 -2.87 -8.44 -3.42
C ARG A 25 -2.54 -9.31 -2.22
N VAL A 26 -1.59 -10.22 -2.38
CA VAL A 26 -1.20 -11.20 -1.36
C VAL A 26 0.29 -11.12 -1.13
N GLN A 27 0.70 -11.14 0.12
CA GLN A 27 2.09 -11.13 0.53
C GLN A 27 2.46 -12.47 1.13
N GLY A 28 3.66 -12.96 0.83
CA GLY A 28 4.19 -14.18 1.43
C GLY A 28 5.58 -14.53 0.90
N GLU A 29 6.12 -15.61 1.44
CA GLU A 29 7.39 -16.17 1.00
C GLU A 29 7.16 -17.12 -0.19
N VAL A 30 7.97 -16.98 -1.23
CA VAL A 30 7.96 -17.88 -2.38
C VAL A 30 8.58 -19.22 -2.01
N SER A 31 7.85 -20.30 -2.26
CA SER A 31 8.33 -21.67 -2.09
C SER A 31 7.92 -22.55 -3.27
N ASN A 32 8.70 -23.61 -3.51
CA ASN A 32 8.44 -24.60 -4.56
C ASN A 32 8.31 -23.97 -5.95
N LEU A 33 9.30 -23.14 -6.32
CA LEU A 33 9.32 -22.40 -7.58
C LEU A 33 9.72 -23.33 -8.73
N THR A 34 8.79 -23.58 -9.63
CA THR A 34 8.99 -24.38 -10.84
C THR A 34 8.77 -23.53 -12.09
N ILE A 35 9.82 -23.35 -12.88
CA ILE A 35 9.76 -22.61 -14.14
C ILE A 35 9.77 -23.61 -15.31
N HIS A 36 8.64 -23.73 -16.01
CA HIS A 36 8.56 -24.57 -17.20
C HIS A 36 9.14 -23.82 -18.40
N LYS A 37 10.37 -24.17 -18.79
CA LYS A 37 11.06 -23.54 -19.93
C LYS A 37 10.31 -23.70 -21.26
N ALA A 38 9.59 -24.82 -21.44
CA ALA A 38 8.86 -25.11 -22.67
C ALA A 38 7.64 -24.18 -22.90
N SER A 39 6.84 -23.93 -21.86
CA SER A 39 5.66 -23.05 -21.93
C SER A 39 5.95 -21.61 -21.50
N GLY A 40 7.04 -21.39 -20.78
CA GLY A 40 7.37 -20.10 -20.17
C GLY A 40 6.47 -19.72 -19.01
N HIS A 41 5.75 -20.70 -18.41
CA HIS A 41 4.94 -20.48 -17.21
C HIS A 41 5.77 -20.75 -15.96
N ALA A 42 5.56 -19.94 -14.93
CA ALA A 42 6.12 -20.18 -13.60
C ALA A 42 5.00 -20.56 -12.64
N TYR A 43 5.18 -21.67 -11.94
CA TYR A 43 4.31 -22.09 -10.85
C TYR A 43 5.10 -22.01 -9.56
N PHE A 44 4.50 -21.41 -8.55
CA PHE A 44 5.10 -21.31 -7.22
C PHE A 44 4.00 -21.29 -6.17
N SER A 45 4.36 -21.47 -4.92
CA SER A 45 3.45 -21.34 -3.80
C SER A 45 3.88 -20.16 -2.94
N LEU A 46 2.93 -19.33 -2.53
CA LEU A 46 3.14 -18.34 -1.49
C LEU A 46 2.82 -18.97 -0.15
N LYS A 47 3.75 -18.86 0.80
CA LYS A 47 3.61 -19.33 2.17
C LYS A 47 3.52 -18.15 3.11
N ASP A 48 2.65 -18.28 4.10
CA ASP A 48 2.61 -17.47 5.31
C ASP A 48 2.73 -18.42 6.53
N SER A 49 2.79 -17.85 7.73
CA SER A 49 2.87 -18.57 9.01
C SER A 49 1.81 -19.67 9.18
N GLN A 50 0.60 -19.48 8.64
CA GLN A 50 -0.53 -20.40 8.84
C GLN A 50 -1.05 -21.05 7.56
N SER A 51 -0.66 -20.57 6.38
CA SER A 51 -1.36 -20.92 5.15
C SER A 51 -0.45 -20.89 3.93
N VAL A 52 -0.84 -21.64 2.90
CA VAL A 52 -0.13 -21.75 1.64
C VAL A 52 -1.13 -21.63 0.49
N ILE A 53 -0.79 -20.83 -0.52
CA ILE A 53 -1.61 -20.67 -1.73
C ILE A 53 -0.77 -20.86 -2.99
N LYS A 54 -1.34 -21.57 -3.98
CA LYS A 54 -0.68 -21.80 -5.26
C LYS A 54 -0.83 -20.57 -6.16
N CYS A 55 0.23 -20.27 -6.88
CA CYS A 55 0.33 -19.11 -7.75
C CYS A 55 0.81 -19.56 -9.13
N THR A 56 0.12 -19.09 -10.16
CA THR A 56 0.42 -19.38 -11.56
C THR A 56 0.71 -18.07 -12.27
N LEU A 57 1.89 -17.98 -12.85
CA LEU A 57 2.34 -16.83 -13.64
C LEU A 57 2.47 -17.25 -15.11
N PHE A 58 1.61 -16.67 -15.94
CA PHE A 58 1.64 -16.91 -17.38
C PHE A 58 2.81 -16.21 -18.06
N ARG A 59 3.23 -16.73 -19.22
CA ARG A 59 4.42 -16.27 -19.95
C ARG A 59 4.41 -14.77 -20.24
N GLY A 60 3.26 -14.24 -20.65
CA GLY A 60 3.12 -12.81 -20.99
C GLY A 60 3.30 -11.87 -19.80
N ASN A 61 3.05 -12.35 -18.58
CA ASN A 61 3.27 -11.61 -17.35
C ASN A 61 4.68 -11.89 -16.80
N ALA A 62 5.16 -13.12 -16.92
CA ALA A 62 6.53 -13.48 -16.56
C ALA A 62 7.58 -12.69 -17.35
N SER A 63 7.35 -12.41 -18.64
CA SER A 63 8.29 -11.61 -19.44
C SER A 63 8.35 -10.13 -19.04
N LYS A 64 7.38 -9.63 -18.26
CA LYS A 64 7.37 -8.24 -17.78
C LYS A 64 8.13 -8.08 -16.46
N LEU A 65 8.49 -9.17 -15.81
CA LEU A 65 9.25 -9.13 -14.56
C LEU A 65 10.64 -8.55 -14.82
N LYS A 66 10.96 -7.48 -14.09
CA LYS A 66 12.28 -6.82 -14.12
C LYS A 66 13.34 -7.58 -13.30
N PHE A 67 12.91 -8.57 -12.52
CA PHE A 67 13.77 -9.34 -11.62
C PHE A 67 13.45 -10.84 -11.72
N ALA A 68 14.44 -11.67 -11.38
CA ALA A 68 14.27 -13.10 -11.31
C ALA A 68 13.68 -13.49 -9.94
N LEU A 69 12.56 -14.23 -9.95
CA LEU A 69 11.98 -14.81 -8.74
C LEU A 69 12.93 -15.86 -8.16
N LYS A 70 13.13 -15.84 -6.85
CA LYS A 70 13.95 -16.83 -6.12
C LYS A 70 13.13 -17.50 -5.03
N GLU A 71 13.49 -18.74 -4.70
CA GLU A 71 12.93 -19.42 -3.53
C GLU A 71 13.39 -18.75 -2.24
N GLY A 72 12.50 -18.72 -1.23
CA GLY A 72 12.74 -18.06 0.05
C GLY A 72 12.63 -16.53 0.00
N GLN A 73 12.24 -15.96 -1.14
CA GLN A 73 12.07 -14.51 -1.26
C GLN A 73 10.68 -14.09 -0.78
N GLU A 74 10.62 -13.03 0.03
CA GLU A 74 9.36 -12.41 0.39
C GLU A 74 8.88 -11.47 -0.72
N VAL A 75 7.68 -11.69 -1.23
CA VAL A 75 7.12 -10.96 -2.37
C VAL A 75 5.66 -10.56 -2.11
N ALA A 76 5.22 -9.50 -2.78
CA ALA A 76 3.81 -9.14 -2.92
C ALA A 76 3.37 -9.49 -4.34
N VAL A 77 2.34 -10.32 -4.45
CA VAL A 77 1.75 -10.75 -5.72
C VAL A 77 0.42 -10.02 -5.92
N PHE A 78 0.21 -9.51 -7.12
CA PHE A 78 -1.07 -8.98 -7.58
C PHE A 78 -1.67 -9.91 -8.63
N GLY A 79 -2.94 -10.27 -8.48
CA GLY A 79 -3.57 -11.26 -9.36
C GLY A 79 -5.06 -11.44 -9.11
N ALA A 80 -5.65 -12.42 -9.78
CA ALA A 80 -7.04 -12.83 -9.59
C ALA A 80 -7.10 -14.24 -8.99
N ILE A 81 -8.08 -14.50 -8.12
CA ILE A 81 -8.29 -15.85 -7.56
C ILE A 81 -9.12 -16.67 -8.54
N SER A 82 -8.69 -17.91 -8.78
CA SER A 82 -9.42 -18.89 -9.58
C SER A 82 -9.29 -20.29 -8.96
N VAL A 83 -10.07 -21.23 -9.46
CA VAL A 83 -10.09 -22.63 -9.01
C VAL A 83 -9.79 -23.54 -10.18
N TYR A 84 -8.85 -24.46 -9.98
CA TYR A 84 -8.59 -25.53 -10.94
C TYR A 84 -9.66 -26.63 -10.82
N SER A 85 -10.74 -26.51 -11.60
CA SER A 85 -11.95 -27.34 -11.51
C SER A 85 -11.72 -28.86 -11.41
N PRO A 86 -10.74 -29.48 -12.10
CA PRO A 86 -10.50 -30.92 -12.00
C PRO A 86 -10.05 -31.40 -10.61
N ARG A 87 -9.36 -30.55 -9.85
CA ARG A 87 -8.87 -30.88 -8.49
C ARG A 87 -9.56 -30.09 -7.39
N GLY A 88 -10.21 -28.97 -7.71
CA GLY A 88 -10.77 -28.05 -6.73
C GLY A 88 -9.71 -27.22 -5.99
N ASP A 89 -8.48 -27.17 -6.51
CA ASP A 89 -7.40 -26.40 -5.89
C ASP A 89 -7.57 -24.90 -6.17
N TYR A 90 -7.46 -24.09 -5.13
CA TYR A 90 -7.38 -22.63 -5.25
C TYR A 90 -6.02 -22.22 -5.83
N GLN A 91 -6.06 -21.27 -6.77
CA GLN A 91 -4.87 -20.68 -7.35
C GLN A 91 -5.05 -19.19 -7.58
N ILE A 92 -3.93 -18.46 -7.51
CA ILE A 92 -3.87 -17.06 -7.93
C ILE A 92 -3.26 -17.03 -9.33
N ASN A 93 -3.98 -16.44 -10.27
CA ASN A 93 -3.44 -16.06 -11.56
C ASN A 93 -2.71 -14.72 -11.39
N CYS A 94 -1.38 -14.78 -11.36
CA CYS A 94 -0.54 -13.63 -11.07
C CYS A 94 -0.41 -12.73 -12.29
N PHE A 95 -0.61 -11.43 -12.10
CA PHE A 95 -0.39 -10.42 -13.11
C PHE A 95 0.93 -9.68 -12.94
N GLU A 96 1.25 -9.32 -11.69
CA GLU A 96 2.44 -8.59 -11.31
C GLU A 96 2.97 -9.13 -9.99
N ILE A 97 4.29 -9.08 -9.82
CA ILE A 97 4.97 -9.49 -8.59
C ILE A 97 5.97 -8.41 -8.25
N GLU A 98 5.96 -7.98 -7.00
CA GLU A 98 6.89 -7.00 -6.46
C GLU A 98 7.70 -7.65 -5.33
N PRO A 99 9.03 -7.48 -5.32
CA PRO A 99 9.84 -7.94 -4.21
C PRO A 99 9.55 -7.07 -2.98
N LYS A 100 9.47 -7.70 -1.81
CA LYS A 100 9.33 -6.94 -0.56
C LYS A 100 10.70 -6.40 -0.16
N ASP A 101 11.07 -5.24 -0.70
CA ASP A 101 12.36 -4.61 -0.43
C ASP A 101 12.40 -3.93 0.95
N TRP A 102 12.48 -4.72 2.02
CA TRP A 102 12.77 -4.17 3.36
C TRP A 102 14.17 -3.52 3.42
N GLY A 103 15.12 -4.09 2.67
CA GLY A 103 16.52 -3.68 2.72
C GLY A 103 16.80 -2.32 2.07
N SER A 104 16.08 -1.96 1.00
CA SER A 104 16.33 -0.69 0.29
C SER A 104 15.92 0.51 1.13
N LEU A 105 14.79 0.41 1.84
CA LEU A 105 14.30 1.48 2.73
C LEU A 105 15.19 1.63 3.96
N ALA A 106 15.56 0.53 4.61
CA ALA A 106 16.45 0.57 5.77
C ALA A 106 17.84 1.12 5.40
N LEU A 107 18.40 0.68 4.27
CA LEU A 107 19.67 1.19 3.77
C LEU A 107 19.58 2.67 3.40
N ALA A 108 18.51 3.11 2.73
CA ALA A 108 18.29 4.51 2.41
C ALA A 108 18.16 5.38 3.66
N LEU A 109 17.49 4.86 4.70
CA LEU A 109 17.36 5.52 6.00
C LEU A 109 18.71 5.67 6.70
N GLU A 110 19.54 4.61 6.73
CA GLU A 110 20.89 4.69 7.32
C GLU A 110 21.79 5.64 6.53
N GLN A 111 21.75 5.61 5.20
CA GLN A 111 22.48 6.57 4.37
C GLN A 111 22.02 8.02 4.60
N LEU A 112 20.72 8.24 4.80
CA LEU A 112 20.17 9.56 5.09
C LEU A 112 20.59 10.05 6.49
N LYS A 113 20.54 9.17 7.50
CA LYS A 113 21.03 9.47 8.85
C LYS A 113 22.48 9.89 8.83
N GLU A 114 23.34 9.17 8.12
CA GLU A 114 24.76 9.51 8.04
C GLU A 114 24.99 10.86 7.36
N LYS A 115 24.27 11.15 6.27
CA LYS A 115 24.30 12.47 5.62
C LYS A 115 23.87 13.61 6.55
N LEU A 116 22.84 13.39 7.37
CA LEU A 116 22.35 14.38 8.34
C LEU A 116 23.32 14.53 9.52
N ARG A 117 23.99 13.44 9.93
CA ARG A 117 25.04 13.42 10.96
C ARG A 117 26.27 14.22 10.53
N LEU A 118 26.75 14.01 9.31
CA LEU A 118 27.86 14.78 8.74
C LEU A 118 27.56 16.27 8.64
N LYS A 119 26.30 16.64 8.43
CA LYS A 119 25.85 18.04 8.41
C LYS A 119 25.63 18.64 9.80
N GLY A 120 25.89 17.89 10.88
CA GLY A 120 25.80 18.38 12.27
C GLY A 120 24.38 18.58 12.79
N TYR A 121 23.34 18.17 12.06
CA TYR A 121 21.95 18.38 12.49
C TYR A 121 21.65 17.67 13.83
N PHE A 122 22.31 16.55 14.14
CA PHE A 122 22.11 15.86 15.42
C PHE A 122 22.87 16.47 16.61
N ASP A 123 23.67 17.53 16.40
CA ASP A 123 24.36 18.20 17.50
C ASP A 123 23.39 19.08 18.30
N LYS A 124 23.37 18.84 19.62
CA LYS A 124 22.52 19.52 20.63
C LYS A 124 22.67 21.06 20.67
N LYS A 125 23.64 21.61 19.94
CA LYS A 125 23.96 23.05 19.85
C LYS A 125 23.24 23.77 18.70
N ILE A 126 22.61 23.05 17.76
CA ILE A 126 21.83 23.68 16.70
C ILE A 126 20.41 23.94 17.22
N ASN A 127 20.13 25.20 17.52
CA ASN A 127 18.79 25.66 17.85
C ASN A 127 18.00 25.74 16.53
N TYR A 128 17.19 24.71 16.25
CA TYR A 128 16.30 24.71 15.10
C TYR A 128 15.34 25.89 15.22
N PRO A 129 15.22 26.79 14.22
CA PRO A 129 14.32 27.93 14.33
C PRO A 129 12.86 27.55 14.48
N ASN A 130 12.44 26.31 14.21
CA ASN A 130 11.03 25.93 14.28
C ASN A 130 10.87 24.43 14.59
N GLN A 131 10.73 24.09 15.88
CA GLN A 131 9.89 22.96 16.25
C GLN A 131 8.42 23.36 15.99
N VAL A 132 7.98 23.33 14.72
CA VAL A 132 6.54 23.13 14.47
C VAL A 132 6.31 21.63 14.61
N PHE A 133 6.44 21.14 15.84
CA PHE A 133 5.88 19.85 16.18
C PHE A 133 4.37 19.99 16.12
N LEU A 134 3.74 18.98 15.55
CA LEU A 134 2.30 18.80 15.45
C LEU A 134 1.72 18.62 16.85
N ASN A 135 1.48 19.72 17.55
CA ASN A 135 0.71 19.73 18.80
C ASN A 135 -0.49 20.69 18.70
N GLU A 136 -1.30 20.52 17.65
CA GLU A 136 -2.63 21.13 17.51
C GLU A 136 -3.80 20.12 17.53
N TRP A 137 -3.57 18.82 17.81
CA TRP A 137 -4.65 17.83 17.92
C TRP A 137 -4.93 17.30 19.33
N GLN A 138 -4.35 17.91 20.37
CA GLN A 138 -4.61 17.51 21.77
C GLN A 138 -5.37 18.54 22.63
N SER A 139 -5.83 19.66 22.06
CA SER A 139 -6.60 20.66 22.81
C SER A 139 -7.99 20.96 22.23
N SER A 140 -8.65 19.96 21.65
CA SER A 140 -10.11 20.00 21.44
C SER A 140 -10.84 19.46 22.69
N LEU A 141 -10.51 20.01 23.86
CA LEU A 141 -11.35 19.95 25.05
C LEU A 141 -11.32 21.33 25.72
N LEU A 142 -12.43 22.06 25.55
CA LEU A 142 -12.80 23.33 26.21
C LEU A 142 -11.89 24.53 25.89
N LYS A 143 -12.35 25.62 25.25
CA LYS A 143 -13.51 26.43 25.64
C LYS A 143 -14.05 27.15 24.40
N ILE A 144 -15.30 26.85 24.04
CA ILE A 144 -16.11 27.77 23.26
C ILE A 144 -16.53 28.87 24.24
N GLN A 145 -15.99 30.08 24.08
CA GLN A 145 -16.62 31.30 24.58
C GLN A 145 -16.82 32.28 23.41
N PRO A 146 -17.92 33.03 23.44
CA PRO A 146 -18.61 33.43 22.23
C PRO A 146 -18.17 34.80 21.73
N LEU A 147 -18.20 34.95 20.40
CA LEU A 147 -18.47 36.19 19.68
C LEU A 147 -17.70 37.44 20.15
N GLY A 148 -16.45 37.56 19.70
CA GLY A 148 -15.71 38.82 19.71
C GLY A 148 -15.12 39.09 18.33
N ARG A 149 -15.71 40.05 17.62
CA ARG A 149 -15.30 40.51 16.28
C ARG A 149 -13.79 40.77 16.21
N ILE A 150 -13.11 40.20 15.22
CA ILE A 150 -11.74 40.62 14.87
C ILE A 150 -11.84 41.47 13.61
N CYS A 151 -11.72 42.78 13.80
CA CYS A 151 -11.64 43.79 12.74
C CYS A 151 -10.20 43.79 12.20
N LYS A 152 -10.00 43.50 10.91
CA LYS A 152 -8.69 43.73 10.26
C LYS A 152 -8.45 45.25 10.22
N ARG A 153 -7.48 45.74 10.97
CA ARG A 153 -7.01 47.13 10.91
C ARG A 153 -5.70 47.14 10.11
N SER A 154 -5.75 47.53 8.84
CA SER A 154 -4.55 48.00 8.14
C SER A 154 -4.29 49.44 8.58
N LEU A 155 -3.06 49.71 9.03
CA LEU A 155 -2.59 51.04 9.36
C LEU A 155 -2.39 51.83 8.05
N SER A 156 -3.20 52.87 7.83
CA SER A 156 -2.86 53.97 6.93
C SER A 156 -2.47 55.20 7.77
N ASN A 157 -1.49 55.96 7.28
CA ASN A 157 -0.71 56.92 8.05
C ASN A 157 -1.37 58.29 8.24
N ASP A 158 -2.68 58.41 8.04
CA ASP A 158 -3.43 59.65 8.27
C ASP A 158 -4.71 59.29 9.02
N GLY A 159 -4.74 59.59 10.33
CA GLY A 159 -5.72 59.10 11.31
C GLY A 159 -7.17 59.55 11.11
N ARG A 160 -7.83 59.11 10.03
CA ARG A 160 -9.29 59.20 9.83
C ARG A 160 -9.84 57.89 9.28
N CYS A 161 -10.59 57.15 10.10
CA CYS A 161 -11.31 55.95 9.69
C CYS A 161 -12.58 56.33 8.92
N ALA A 162 -12.63 56.07 7.61
CA ALA A 162 -13.85 56.11 6.83
C ALA A 162 -14.48 54.71 6.79
N ASN A 163 -15.69 54.58 7.35
CA ASN A 163 -16.52 53.38 7.24
C ASN A 163 -17.12 53.31 5.82
N TRP A 164 -16.91 52.22 5.10
CA TRP A 164 -17.73 51.89 3.93
C TRP A 164 -18.36 50.51 4.12
N PHE A 165 -19.67 50.50 4.30
CA PHE A 165 -20.54 49.34 4.18
C PHE A 165 -20.69 49.02 2.69
N VAL A 166 -20.39 47.78 2.27
CA VAL A 166 -20.79 47.30 0.94
C VAL A 166 -21.93 46.29 1.14
N SER A 167 -23.10 46.68 0.65
CA SER A 167 -24.31 45.86 0.61
C SER A 167 -24.19 44.85 -0.52
N ILE A 168 -24.52 43.59 -0.23
CA ILE A 168 -24.56 42.47 -1.19
C ILE A 168 -25.81 42.61 -2.06
N LEU A 169 -25.62 42.58 -3.39
CA LEU A 169 -26.54 42.05 -4.40
C LEU A 169 -25.72 41.42 -5.51
#